data_AF-A0A926XRM9-F1
#
_entry.id   AF-A0A926XRM9-F1
#
_cell.length_a   1.000
_cell.length_b   1.000
_cell.length_c   1.000
_cell.angle_alpha   90.00
_cell.angle_beta   90.00
_cell.angle_gamma   90.00
#
_symmetry.space_group_name_H-M   'P 1'
#
loop_
_entity.id
_entity.type
_entity.pdbx_description
1 polymer ?
#
loop_
_entity_poly.entity_id
_entity_poly.type
_entity_poly.pdbx_seq_one_letter_code
_entity_poly.pdbx_strand_id
1 'polypeptide(L)'
;MFAKESWPTFKRFILIGLTILALINITLSLIQSWQQPQVQSRLELYQTDLLLQAAEFKADNAQTQQVLETALGETPYESAREEYAEARTEVQNSLVVAKDGAKISERERLEARNFLEQIDLKLGILQAQEGKVKEAQQRWAELGKRARNPQVASTATILESLWAENATAEPAPIAPVLEQNLEGWFRDRAIEQLYRIQQNREGLAQLAAERQMTARAALTKLAIVSGLPAFCGLLGVILLLFLAARTVWQPQKSLLTLPETLAWQVPWDGETIWQVLIVGFFFAGQFLLPLFFGFLGLDPTGYNVREKAFLVLASYLLLAAVGLSVLYVSIKPYFPLPTDWFRFEVRGNWFLWGLGGYLIAVPVVVVVSLINQQLWNGQGGSNPILSLALQAQDWVALGVFIFTASVAAPVFEEIIFRGFLLPSLTRYLPVWAAVATSALVFATAHLSLSEVLPLTALGGILGVVYARSRNLLASILLHSFWNSGTLLTLFVLGR
;
A
#
# COMPACT_ATOMS: atom_id res chain seq x y z
N MET A 1 -37.78 19.77 -33.74
CA MET A 1 -36.77 20.42 -34.59
C MET A 1 -35.52 19.56 -34.52
N PHE A 2 -35.31 18.72 -35.53
CA PHE A 2 -34.29 17.68 -35.53
C PHE A 2 -32.88 18.26 -35.47
N ALA A 3 -32.02 17.57 -34.74
CA ALA A 3 -30.64 17.91 -34.47
C ALA A 3 -29.87 18.24 -35.75
N LYS A 4 -29.21 19.40 -35.75
CA LYS A 4 -28.08 19.64 -36.65
C LYS A 4 -26.94 18.78 -36.11
N GLU A 5 -26.78 17.57 -36.64
CA GLU A 5 -25.55 16.80 -36.52
C GLU A 5 -24.42 17.68 -37.09
N SER A 6 -23.73 18.37 -36.19
CA SER A 6 -22.49 19.03 -36.50
C SER A 6 -21.43 17.94 -36.52
N TRP A 7 -20.76 17.78 -37.66
CA TRP A 7 -19.51 17.01 -37.74
C TRP A 7 -18.64 17.31 -36.52
N PRO A 8 -17.93 16.32 -35.95
CA PRO A 8 -17.02 16.59 -34.84
C PRO A 8 -16.05 17.69 -35.27
N THR A 9 -15.92 18.75 -34.47
CA THR A 9 -14.88 19.75 -34.68
C THR A 9 -13.51 19.05 -34.69
N PHE A 10 -12.52 19.60 -35.39
CA PHE A 10 -11.16 19.02 -35.42
C PHE A 10 -10.63 18.71 -34.00
N LYS A 11 -10.95 19.57 -33.04
CA LYS A 11 -10.71 19.37 -31.60
C LYS A 11 -11.31 18.06 -31.05
N ARG A 12 -12.57 17.75 -31.37
CA ARG A 12 -13.25 16.51 -30.92
C ARG A 12 -12.59 15.27 -31.50
N PHE A 13 -12.16 15.31 -32.76
CA PHE A 13 -11.41 14.19 -33.36
C PHE A 13 -10.11 13.91 -32.62
N ILE A 14 -9.33 14.97 -32.29
CA ILE A 14 -8.12 14.83 -31.47
C ILE A 14 -8.47 14.23 -30.11
N LEU A 15 -9.48 14.76 -29.43
CA LEU A 15 -9.86 14.30 -28.09
C LEU A 15 -10.28 12.82 -28.09
N ILE A 16 -11.06 12.38 -29.09
CA ILE A 16 -11.41 10.97 -29.28
C ILE A 16 -10.16 10.11 -29.46
N GLY A 17 -9.22 10.54 -30.33
CA GLY A 17 -7.96 9.82 -30.54
C GLY A 17 -7.14 9.66 -29.25
N LEU A 18 -6.97 10.75 -28.49
CA LEU A 18 -6.26 10.73 -27.20
C LEU A 18 -6.98 9.86 -26.17
N THR A 19 -8.31 9.88 -26.16
CA THR A 19 -9.13 9.06 -25.26
C THR A 19 -8.94 7.58 -25.56
N ILE A 20 -8.97 7.18 -26.83
CA ILE A 20 -8.74 5.78 -27.24
C ILE A 20 -7.35 5.33 -26.81
N LEU A 21 -6.32 6.14 -27.05
CA LEU A 21 -4.95 5.81 -26.64
C LEU A 21 -4.82 5.65 -25.12
N ALA A 22 -5.37 6.58 -24.35
CA ALA A 22 -5.36 6.51 -22.89
C ALA A 22 -6.11 5.26 -22.38
N LEU A 23 -7.31 4.99 -22.91
CA LEU A 23 -8.09 3.82 -22.50
C LEU A 23 -7.39 2.50 -22.82
N ILE A 24 -6.79 2.37 -24.01
CA ILE A 24 -6.01 1.18 -24.37
C ILE A 24 -4.89 0.96 -23.35
N ASN A 25 -4.14 2.01 -23.00
CA ASN A 25 -3.03 1.90 -22.05
C ASN A 25 -3.51 1.59 -20.63
N ILE A 26 -4.62 2.20 -20.17
CA ILE A 26 -5.24 1.88 -18.87
C ILE A 26 -5.65 0.41 -18.83
N THR A 27 -6.38 -0.06 -19.84
CA THR A 27 -6.85 -1.44 -19.91
C THR A 27 -5.69 -2.42 -19.94
N LEU A 28 -4.66 -2.17 -20.76
CA LEU A 28 -3.46 -3.00 -20.81
C LEU A 28 -2.72 -3.01 -19.46
N SER A 29 -2.60 -1.86 -18.80
CA SER A 29 -1.94 -1.76 -17.49
C SER A 29 -2.69 -2.55 -16.41
N LEU A 30 -4.02 -2.45 -16.36
CA LEU A 30 -4.85 -3.21 -15.43
C LEU A 30 -4.79 -4.73 -15.70
N ILE A 31 -4.78 -5.14 -16.97
CA ILE A 31 -4.60 -6.56 -17.34
C ILE A 31 -3.21 -7.04 -16.96
N GLN A 32 -2.18 -6.22 -17.15
CA GLN A 32 -0.81 -6.57 -16.77
C GLN A 32 -0.65 -6.67 -15.25
N SER A 33 -1.30 -5.78 -14.49
CA SER A 33 -1.22 -5.82 -13.03
C SER A 33 -1.89 -7.08 -12.46
N TRP A 34 -2.92 -7.63 -13.11
CA TRP A 34 -3.54 -8.91 -12.72
C TRP A 34 -2.49 -9.98 -12.44
N GLN A 35 -1.48 -10.10 -13.30
CA GLN A 35 -0.50 -11.18 -13.25
C GLN A 35 0.63 -10.95 -12.23
N GLN A 36 0.63 -9.81 -11.55
CA GLN A 36 1.64 -9.45 -10.57
C GLN A 36 1.19 -9.88 -9.16
N PRO A 37 2.09 -10.47 -8.35
CA PRO A 37 1.81 -10.73 -6.95
C PRO A 37 1.63 -9.40 -6.19
N GLN A 38 0.73 -9.38 -5.21
CA GLN A 38 0.58 -8.22 -4.34
C GLN A 38 1.82 -8.06 -3.43
N VAL A 39 2.21 -6.82 -3.12
CA VAL A 39 3.27 -6.53 -2.12
C VAL A 39 2.80 -6.82 -0.69
N GLN A 40 1.51 -7.04 -0.51
CA GLN A 40 0.86 -7.26 0.78
C GLN A 40 1.48 -8.41 1.59
N SER A 41 1.79 -9.56 0.98
CA SER A 41 2.41 -10.67 1.71
C SER A 41 3.82 -10.36 2.21
N ARG A 42 4.55 -9.44 1.56
CA ARG A 42 5.83 -8.97 2.13
C ARG A 42 5.61 -8.12 3.38
N LEU A 43 4.56 -7.31 3.40
CA LEU A 43 4.21 -6.46 4.54
C LEU A 43 3.72 -7.26 5.74
N GLU A 44 2.90 -8.28 5.48
CA GLU A 44 2.45 -9.23 6.49
C GLU A 44 3.64 -9.94 7.13
N LEU A 45 4.62 -10.39 6.34
CA LEU A 45 5.83 -11.00 6.89
C LEU A 45 6.69 -10.04 7.72
N TYR A 46 6.77 -8.74 7.39
CA TYR A 46 7.43 -7.77 8.27
C TYR A 46 6.67 -7.58 9.60
N GLN A 47 5.34 -7.58 9.58
CA GLN A 47 4.53 -7.55 10.81
C GLN A 47 4.78 -8.81 11.64
N THR A 48 4.83 -9.98 11.00
CA THR A 48 5.14 -11.26 11.64
C THR A 48 6.55 -11.25 12.26
N ASP A 49 7.54 -10.66 11.60
CA ASP A 49 8.89 -10.53 12.13
C ASP A 49 8.94 -9.64 13.39
N LEU A 50 8.16 -8.55 13.41
CA LEU A 50 8.01 -7.73 14.61
C LEU A 50 7.27 -8.47 15.72
N LEU A 51 6.24 -9.24 15.40
CA LEU A 51 5.49 -10.04 16.37
C LEU A 51 6.40 -11.08 17.03
N LEU A 52 7.22 -11.78 16.25
CA LEU A 52 8.23 -12.71 16.74
C LEU A 52 9.23 -12.03 17.68
N GLN A 53 9.73 -10.84 17.32
CA GLN A 53 10.61 -10.08 18.21
C GLN A 53 9.90 -9.63 19.48
N ALA A 54 8.65 -9.15 19.38
CA ALA A 54 7.86 -8.71 20.51
C ALA A 54 7.54 -9.85 21.49
N ALA A 55 7.33 -11.07 20.98
CA ALA A 55 7.09 -12.27 21.78
C ALA A 55 8.29 -12.67 22.68
N GLU A 56 9.48 -12.15 22.40
CA GLU A 56 10.66 -12.37 23.25
C GLU A 56 10.70 -11.48 24.49
N PHE A 57 9.85 -10.46 24.56
CA PHE A 57 9.85 -9.52 25.68
C PHE A 57 9.39 -10.21 26.96
N LYS A 58 10.23 -10.13 28.00
CA LYS A 58 9.87 -10.58 29.35
C LYS A 58 9.50 -9.39 30.21
N ALA A 59 8.25 -9.30 30.65
CA ALA A 59 7.80 -8.23 31.53
C ALA A 59 8.28 -8.45 32.98
N ASP A 60 8.45 -7.34 33.72
CA ASP A 60 8.90 -7.35 35.12
C ASP A 60 7.87 -7.95 36.08
N ASN A 61 6.59 -7.98 35.67
CA ASN A 61 5.50 -8.53 36.48
C ASN A 61 4.58 -9.44 35.66
N ALA A 62 3.99 -10.43 36.35
CA ALA A 62 3.17 -11.47 35.73
C ALA A 62 1.88 -10.93 35.09
N GLN A 63 1.29 -9.86 35.63
CA GLN A 63 0.09 -9.24 35.04
C GLN A 63 0.37 -8.64 33.67
N THR A 64 1.47 -7.90 33.55
CA THR A 64 1.89 -7.29 32.28
C THR A 64 2.25 -8.37 31.27
N GLN A 65 2.95 -9.42 31.72
CA GLN A 65 3.28 -10.57 30.88
C GLN A 65 2.01 -11.23 30.31
N GLN A 66 1.00 -11.48 31.15
CA GLN A 66 -0.26 -12.09 30.74
C GLN A 66 -1.03 -11.22 29.73
N VAL A 67 -1.06 -9.89 29.94
CA VAL A 67 -1.68 -8.95 29.00
C VAL A 67 -0.96 -8.96 27.66
N LEU A 68 0.37 -9.02 27.66
CA LEU A 68 1.16 -9.09 26.43
C LEU A 68 0.96 -10.40 25.68
N GLU A 69 0.95 -11.53 26.37
CA GLU A 69 0.67 -12.84 25.77
C GLU A 69 -0.73 -12.88 25.13
N THR A 70 -1.73 -12.31 25.81
CA THR A 70 -3.09 -12.19 25.25
C THR A 70 -3.12 -11.29 24.01
N ALA A 71 -2.35 -10.20 24.00
CA ALA A 71 -2.32 -9.24 22.90
C ALA A 71 -1.51 -9.72 21.68
N LEU A 72 -0.45 -10.50 21.91
CA LEU A 72 0.42 -11.06 20.86
C LEU A 72 -0.09 -12.39 20.30
N GLY A 73 -1.04 -13.02 20.99
CA GLY A 73 -1.54 -14.36 20.69
C GLY A 73 -0.87 -15.43 21.53
N GLU A 74 -1.61 -16.49 21.85
CA GLU A 74 -1.13 -17.58 22.74
C GLU A 74 -0.02 -18.43 22.10
N THR A 75 0.02 -18.53 20.77
CA THR A 75 0.97 -19.36 20.01
C THR A 75 1.68 -18.55 18.90
N PRO A 76 2.47 -17.52 19.24
CA PRO A 76 3.01 -16.56 18.27
C PRO A 76 3.92 -17.21 17.21
N TYR A 77 4.67 -18.25 17.59
CA TYR A 77 5.55 -18.98 16.67
C TYR A 77 4.79 -19.85 15.67
N GLU A 78 3.68 -20.45 16.10
CA GLU A 78 2.84 -21.28 15.25
C GLU A 78 2.11 -20.42 14.22
N SER A 79 1.50 -19.31 14.66
CA SER A 79 0.88 -18.33 13.77
C SER A 79 1.88 -17.76 12.76
N ALA A 80 3.10 -17.43 13.21
CA ALA A 80 4.16 -16.98 12.31
C ALA A 80 4.53 -18.05 11.26
N ARG A 81 4.62 -19.33 11.64
CA ARG A 81 4.89 -20.41 10.67
C ARG A 81 3.77 -20.53 9.64
N GLU A 82 2.53 -20.40 10.05
CA GLU A 82 1.37 -20.44 9.14
C GLU A 82 1.43 -19.29 8.14
N GLU A 83 1.67 -18.06 8.60
CA GLU A 83 1.81 -16.87 7.75
C GLU A 83 2.95 -17.04 6.72
N TYR A 84 4.11 -17.51 7.18
CA TYR A 84 5.26 -17.80 6.31
C TYR A 84 4.96 -18.92 5.30
N ALA A 85 4.16 -19.92 5.67
CA ALA A 85 3.76 -21.01 4.78
C ALA A 85 2.74 -20.55 3.73
N GLU A 86 1.82 -19.66 4.11
CA GLU A 86 0.84 -19.04 3.20
C GLU A 86 1.54 -18.14 2.18
N ALA A 87 2.40 -17.23 2.63
CA ALA A 87 3.20 -16.37 1.75
C ALA A 87 4.08 -17.18 0.78
N ARG A 88 4.67 -18.29 1.26
CA ARG A 88 5.41 -19.24 0.40
C ARG A 88 4.52 -19.80 -0.71
N THR A 89 3.31 -20.22 -0.36
CA THR A 89 2.36 -20.84 -1.29
C THR A 89 1.89 -19.84 -2.34
N GLU A 90 1.60 -18.60 -1.93
CA GLU A 90 1.24 -17.50 -2.83
C GLU A 90 2.35 -17.22 -3.86
N VAL A 91 3.59 -17.04 -3.40
CA VAL A 91 4.75 -16.80 -4.27
C VAL A 91 4.98 -17.99 -5.22
N GLN A 92 4.84 -19.22 -4.72
CA GLN A 92 4.97 -20.42 -5.54
C GLN A 92 3.88 -20.48 -6.63
N ASN A 93 2.63 -20.19 -6.29
CA ASN A 93 1.52 -20.15 -7.24
C ASN A 93 1.74 -19.07 -8.32
N SER A 94 2.22 -17.88 -7.92
CA SER A 94 2.55 -16.82 -8.87
C SER A 94 3.60 -17.25 -9.89
N LEU A 95 4.62 -18.00 -9.47
CA LEU A 95 5.67 -18.54 -10.35
C LEU A 95 5.18 -19.65 -11.28
N VAL A 96 4.16 -20.41 -10.89
CA VAL A 96 3.56 -21.46 -11.74
C VAL A 96 2.66 -20.84 -12.80
N VAL A 97 1.75 -19.93 -12.43
CA VAL A 97 0.88 -19.22 -13.37
C VAL A 97 1.70 -18.46 -14.43
N ALA A 98 2.87 -17.94 -14.05
CA ALA A 98 3.82 -17.30 -14.94
C ALA A 98 4.44 -18.21 -16.02
N LYS A 99 4.43 -19.53 -15.84
CA LYS A 99 4.97 -20.49 -16.81
C LYS A 99 3.99 -20.77 -17.95
N ASP A 100 2.70 -20.73 -17.68
CA ASP A 100 1.68 -21.24 -18.61
C ASP A 100 1.02 -20.16 -19.49
N GLY A 101 1.26 -18.86 -19.25
CA GLY A 101 0.47 -17.82 -19.96
C GLY A 101 1.05 -16.43 -20.23
N ALA A 102 2.17 -15.95 -19.65
CA ALA A 102 2.65 -14.59 -19.95
C ALA A 102 4.11 -14.24 -19.55
N LYS A 103 4.58 -13.15 -20.18
CA LYS A 103 5.89 -12.48 -20.12
C LYS A 103 6.21 -11.85 -18.74
N ILE A 104 6.34 -12.64 -17.67
CA ILE A 104 7.05 -12.15 -16.49
C ILE A 104 8.52 -11.96 -16.87
N SER A 105 9.09 -10.80 -16.58
CA SER A 105 10.50 -10.54 -16.88
C SER A 105 11.38 -11.53 -16.12
N GLU A 106 12.53 -11.92 -16.69
CA GLU A 106 13.44 -12.84 -16.01
C GLU A 106 13.91 -12.28 -14.66
N ARG A 107 13.95 -10.95 -14.54
CA ARG A 107 14.24 -10.23 -13.29
C ARG A 107 13.19 -10.49 -12.21
N GLU A 108 11.90 -10.30 -12.51
CA GLU A 108 10.82 -10.55 -11.56
C GLU A 108 10.77 -12.02 -11.13
N ARG A 109 11.02 -12.96 -12.06
CA ARG A 109 11.15 -14.40 -11.73
C ARG A 109 12.33 -14.69 -10.82
N LEU A 110 13.45 -13.99 -10.99
CA LEU A 110 14.61 -14.11 -10.10
C LEU A 110 14.31 -13.55 -8.72
N GLU A 111 13.69 -12.37 -8.63
CA GLU A 111 13.31 -11.74 -7.35
C GLU A 111 12.31 -12.60 -6.56
N ALA A 112 11.28 -13.14 -7.22
CA ALA A 112 10.32 -14.05 -6.58
C ALA A 112 10.98 -15.37 -6.11
N ARG A 113 11.91 -15.93 -6.89
CA ARG A 113 12.66 -17.13 -6.48
C ARG A 113 13.58 -16.86 -5.28
N ASN A 114 14.31 -15.76 -5.30
CA ASN A 114 15.18 -15.36 -4.19
C ASN A 114 14.36 -15.15 -2.90
N PHE A 115 13.17 -14.56 -3.03
CA PHE A 115 12.26 -14.37 -1.89
C PHE A 115 11.73 -15.70 -1.35
N LEU A 116 11.34 -16.64 -2.23
CA LEU A 116 10.91 -17.98 -1.83
C LEU A 116 12.03 -18.74 -1.09
N GLU A 117 13.26 -18.64 -1.59
CA GLU A 117 14.46 -19.19 -0.96
C GLU A 117 14.70 -18.63 0.46
N GLN A 118 14.48 -17.33 0.68
CA GLN A 118 14.55 -16.72 2.01
C GLN A 118 13.43 -17.19 2.95
N ILE A 119 12.19 -17.30 2.44
CA ILE A 119 11.05 -17.82 3.21
C ILE A 119 11.32 -19.23 3.70
N ASP A 120 11.83 -20.11 2.83
CA ASP A 120 12.15 -21.50 3.20
C ASP A 120 13.22 -21.58 4.29
N LEU A 121 14.20 -20.68 4.26
CA LEU A 121 15.25 -20.62 5.28
C LEU A 121 14.66 -20.25 6.65
N LYS A 122 13.80 -19.21 6.69
CA LYS A 122 13.08 -18.74 7.88
C LYS A 122 12.08 -19.78 8.42
N LEU A 123 11.33 -20.45 7.54
CA LEU A 123 10.41 -21.53 7.93
C LEU A 123 11.11 -22.68 8.66
N GLY A 124 12.33 -23.05 8.23
CA GLY A 124 13.11 -24.07 8.93
C GLY A 124 13.42 -23.66 10.37
N ILE A 125 13.76 -22.39 10.61
CA ILE A 125 14.05 -21.88 11.97
C ILE A 125 12.79 -21.92 12.84
N LEU A 126 11.62 -21.55 12.29
CA LEU A 126 10.34 -21.65 13.00
C LEU A 126 9.98 -23.10 13.35
N GLN A 127 10.14 -24.02 12.39
CA GLN A 127 9.94 -25.46 12.64
C GLN A 127 10.85 -25.97 13.75
N ALA A 128 12.13 -25.58 13.74
CA ALA A 128 13.08 -25.97 14.76
C ALA A 128 12.71 -25.41 16.15
N GLN A 129 12.24 -24.15 16.21
CA GLN A 129 11.75 -23.51 17.43
C GLN A 129 10.51 -24.24 18.01
N GLU A 130 9.62 -24.75 17.16
CA GLU A 130 8.46 -25.57 17.55
C GLU A 130 8.84 -27.01 17.93
N GLY A 131 10.12 -27.38 17.90
CA GLY A 131 10.60 -28.74 18.18
C GLY A 131 10.50 -29.70 16.99
N LYS A 132 10.06 -29.25 15.82
CA LYS A 132 9.99 -30.02 14.56
C LYS A 132 11.36 -30.06 13.85
N VAL A 133 12.41 -30.43 14.58
CA VAL A 133 13.81 -30.35 14.13
C VAL A 133 14.06 -31.17 12.86
N LYS A 134 13.48 -32.37 12.74
CA LYS A 134 13.65 -33.21 11.56
C LYS A 134 13.09 -32.57 10.29
N GLU A 135 11.94 -31.90 10.40
CA GLU A 135 11.35 -31.18 9.27
C GLU A 135 12.19 -29.97 8.88
N ALA A 136 12.71 -29.23 9.86
CA ALA A 136 13.61 -28.10 9.64
C ALA A 136 14.89 -28.53 8.90
N GLN A 137 15.52 -29.61 9.35
CA GLN A 137 16.71 -30.17 8.70
C GLN A 137 16.42 -30.63 7.27
N GLN A 138 15.33 -31.35 7.04
CA GLN A 138 14.95 -31.75 5.69
C GLN A 138 14.77 -30.53 4.78
N ARG A 139 14.10 -29.47 5.26
CA ARG A 139 13.90 -28.24 4.49
C ARG A 139 15.23 -27.57 4.14
N TRP A 140 16.14 -27.44 5.09
CA TRP A 140 17.46 -26.84 4.83
C TRP A 140 18.32 -27.70 3.90
N ALA A 141 18.29 -29.02 4.04
CA ALA A 141 19.01 -29.94 3.16
C ALA A 141 18.50 -29.86 1.71
N GLU A 142 17.18 -29.76 1.52
CA GLU A 142 16.58 -29.54 0.19
C GLU A 142 16.93 -28.14 -0.35
N LEU A 143 16.88 -27.11 0.50
CA LEU A 143 17.22 -25.74 0.13
C LEU A 143 18.68 -25.62 -0.29
N GLY A 144 19.62 -26.20 0.45
CA GLY A 144 21.06 -26.20 0.12
C GLY A 144 21.37 -26.82 -1.24
N LYS A 145 20.55 -27.79 -1.70
CA LYS A 145 20.71 -28.43 -3.02
C LYS A 145 20.09 -27.62 -4.17
N ARG A 146 18.97 -26.92 -3.92
CA ARG A 146 18.19 -26.26 -4.99
C ARG A 146 18.38 -24.74 -5.08
N ALA A 147 18.88 -24.11 -4.02
CA ALA A 147 19.03 -22.66 -3.95
C ALA A 147 19.99 -22.16 -5.02
N ARG A 148 19.58 -21.13 -5.76
CA ARG A 148 20.43 -20.48 -6.76
C ARG A 148 21.27 -19.38 -6.15
N ASN A 149 20.83 -18.78 -5.05
CA ASN A 149 21.62 -17.82 -4.30
C ASN A 149 22.68 -18.56 -3.46
N PRO A 150 23.99 -18.38 -3.72
CA PRO A 150 25.04 -19.05 -2.97
C PRO A 150 25.01 -18.75 -1.46
N GLN A 151 24.60 -17.53 -1.07
CA GLN A 151 24.50 -17.13 0.33
C GLN A 151 23.38 -17.85 1.07
N VAL A 152 22.24 -18.07 0.40
CA VAL A 152 21.13 -18.84 0.97
C VAL A 152 21.56 -20.31 1.09
N ALA A 153 22.18 -20.86 0.06
CA ALA A 153 22.66 -22.25 0.07
C ALA A 153 23.64 -22.49 1.23
N SER A 154 24.64 -21.61 1.41
CA SER A 154 25.61 -21.73 2.51
C SER A 154 24.95 -21.60 3.88
N THR A 155 24.00 -20.67 4.02
CA THR A 155 23.28 -20.45 5.28
C THR A 155 22.40 -21.64 5.62
N ALA A 156 21.73 -22.26 4.63
CA ALA A 156 20.94 -23.46 4.83
C ALA A 156 21.81 -24.64 5.32
N THR A 157 22.97 -24.87 4.71
CA THR A 157 23.91 -25.92 5.16
C THR A 157 24.40 -25.70 6.59
N ILE A 158 24.71 -24.44 6.96
CA ILE A 158 25.08 -24.07 8.33
C ILE A 158 23.93 -24.36 9.31
N LEU A 159 22.69 -23.97 8.97
CA LEU A 159 21.54 -24.22 9.85
C LEU A 159 21.26 -25.72 10.02
N GLU A 160 21.38 -26.50 8.93
CA GLU A 160 21.29 -27.96 8.97
C GLU A 160 22.31 -28.57 9.96
N SER A 161 23.56 -28.10 9.93
CA SER A 161 24.61 -28.60 10.83
C SER A 161 24.42 -28.16 12.29
N LEU A 162 23.92 -26.94 12.53
CA LEU A 162 23.67 -26.42 13.88
C LEU A 162 22.54 -27.14 14.63
N TRP A 163 21.60 -27.75 13.91
CA TRP A 163 20.49 -28.52 14.51
C TRP A 163 20.68 -30.04 14.42
N ALA A 164 21.87 -30.51 14.03
CA ALA A 164 22.22 -31.93 14.03
C ALA A 164 22.30 -32.52 15.44
N GLU A 165 21.96 -33.81 15.58
CA GLU A 165 22.02 -34.53 16.88
C GLU A 165 23.41 -34.49 17.52
N ASN A 166 24.48 -34.49 16.70
CA ASN A 166 25.87 -34.38 17.12
C ASN A 166 26.51 -33.09 16.59
N ALA A 167 25.79 -31.96 16.65
CA ALA A 167 26.30 -30.69 16.19
C ALA A 167 27.61 -30.35 16.93
N THR A 168 28.68 -30.15 16.16
CA THR A 168 29.97 -29.68 16.66
C THR A 168 30.27 -28.33 16.02
N ALA A 169 30.83 -27.40 16.79
CA ALA A 169 31.21 -26.11 16.26
C ALA A 169 32.38 -26.31 15.28
N GLU A 170 32.11 -26.19 13.97
CA GLU A 170 33.18 -26.17 12.98
C GLU A 170 34.11 -24.96 13.19
N PRO A 171 35.40 -25.05 12.78
CA PRO A 171 36.37 -23.98 12.97
C PRO A 171 36.18 -22.76 12.05
N ALA A 172 35.23 -22.79 11.11
CA ALA A 172 34.94 -21.66 10.21
C ALA A 172 34.19 -20.53 10.95
N PRO A 173 34.35 -19.25 10.54
CA PRO A 173 33.58 -18.15 11.13
C PRO A 173 32.10 -18.24 10.71
N ILE A 174 31.32 -18.99 11.46
CA ILE A 174 29.88 -19.21 11.24
C ILE A 174 29.06 -17.94 11.55
N ALA A 175 29.39 -17.24 12.64
CA ALA A 175 28.62 -16.08 13.10
C ALA A 175 28.51 -14.95 12.05
N PRO A 176 29.60 -14.51 11.37
CA PRO A 176 29.50 -13.48 10.33
C PRO A 176 28.59 -13.88 9.16
N VAL A 177 28.54 -15.17 8.79
CA VAL A 177 27.67 -15.64 7.71
C VAL A 177 26.21 -15.58 8.13
N LEU A 178 25.90 -15.93 9.37
CA LEU A 178 24.55 -15.82 9.93
C LEU A 178 24.13 -14.35 10.06
N GLU A 179 25.00 -13.48 10.56
CA GLU A 179 24.74 -12.03 10.70
C GLU A 179 24.54 -11.32 9.37
N GLN A 180 25.18 -11.80 8.29
CA GLN A 180 25.03 -11.24 6.95
C GLN A 180 23.74 -11.67 6.26
N ASN A 181 23.24 -12.89 6.54
CA ASN A 181 22.16 -13.52 5.77
C ASN A 181 20.84 -13.66 6.54
N LEU A 182 20.86 -13.45 7.86
CA LEU A 182 19.68 -13.46 8.72
C LEU A 182 19.56 -12.12 9.45
N GLU A 183 18.32 -11.74 9.72
CA GLU A 183 18.01 -10.51 10.44
C GLU A 183 17.03 -10.77 11.58
N GLY A 184 17.04 -9.85 12.56
CA GLY A 184 16.10 -9.84 13.69
C GLY A 184 16.02 -11.18 14.43
N TRP A 185 14.79 -11.63 14.68
CA TRP A 185 14.51 -12.84 15.46
C TRP A 185 15.18 -14.10 14.89
N PHE A 186 15.20 -14.27 13.57
CA PHE A 186 15.79 -15.44 12.93
C PHE A 186 17.30 -15.53 13.13
N ARG A 187 18.00 -14.39 13.01
CA ARG A 187 19.43 -14.30 13.30
C ARG A 187 19.70 -14.66 14.74
N ASP A 188 18.96 -14.05 15.66
CA ASP A 188 19.17 -14.24 17.10
C ASP A 188 18.98 -15.71 17.49
N ARG A 189 18.03 -16.42 16.86
CA ARG A 189 17.82 -17.86 17.08
C ARG A 189 18.96 -18.73 16.56
N ALA A 190 19.48 -18.42 15.37
CA ALA A 190 20.62 -19.14 14.81
C ALA A 190 21.90 -18.92 15.65
N ILE A 191 22.15 -17.69 16.08
CA ILE A 191 23.30 -17.34 16.93
C ILE A 191 23.16 -17.94 18.33
N GLU A 192 21.96 -17.95 18.91
CA GLU A 192 21.71 -18.60 20.19
C GLU A 192 22.08 -20.10 20.13
N GLN A 193 21.67 -20.80 19.07
CA GLN A 193 21.99 -22.20 18.88
C GLN A 193 23.51 -22.42 18.72
N LEU A 194 24.19 -21.57 17.95
CA LEU A 194 25.65 -21.60 17.81
C LEU A 194 26.35 -21.43 19.16
N TYR A 195 25.96 -20.43 19.96
CA TYR A 195 26.56 -20.19 21.27
C TYR A 195 26.27 -21.31 22.27
N ARG A 196 25.12 -21.99 22.18
CA ARG A 196 24.83 -23.18 22.98
C ARG A 196 25.80 -24.31 22.67
N ILE A 197 26.06 -24.59 21.39
CA ILE A 197 27.01 -25.62 20.95
C ILE A 197 28.44 -25.27 21.37
N GLN A 198 28.82 -23.99 21.26
CA GLN A 198 30.12 -23.49 21.69
C GLN A 198 30.27 -23.34 23.22
N GLN A 199 29.19 -23.54 23.97
CA GLN A 199 29.13 -23.28 25.42
C GLN A 199 29.53 -21.84 25.80
N ASN A 200 29.28 -20.87 24.91
CA ASN A 200 29.62 -19.45 25.11
C ASN A 200 28.58 -18.76 26.01
N ARG A 201 28.77 -18.82 27.32
CA ARG A 201 27.84 -18.22 28.30
C ARG A 201 27.77 -16.70 28.23
N GLU A 202 28.89 -16.03 27.96
CA GLU A 202 28.94 -14.58 27.88
C GLU A 202 28.16 -14.07 26.66
N GLY A 203 28.38 -14.71 25.49
CA GLY A 203 27.62 -14.43 24.28
C GLY A 203 26.12 -14.66 24.44
N LEU A 204 25.71 -15.73 25.15
CA LEU A 204 24.29 -15.99 25.46
C LEU A 204 23.67 -14.90 26.34
N ALA A 205 24.41 -14.41 27.35
CA ALA A 205 23.93 -13.35 28.23
C ALA A 205 23.81 -12.01 27.50
N GLN A 206 24.80 -11.67 26.66
CA GLN A 206 24.77 -10.46 25.84
C GLN A 206 23.61 -10.51 24.84
N LEU A 207 23.46 -11.62 24.11
CA LEU A 207 22.37 -11.81 23.14
C LEU A 207 21.00 -11.69 23.81
N ALA A 208 20.84 -12.24 25.03
CA ALA A 208 19.59 -12.11 25.77
C ALA A 208 19.27 -10.66 26.16
N ALA A 209 20.28 -9.87 26.54
CA ALA A 209 20.10 -8.45 26.85
C ALA A 209 19.74 -7.62 25.61
N GLU A 210 20.42 -7.86 24.49
CA GLU A 210 20.13 -7.22 23.20
C GLU A 210 18.72 -7.57 22.69
N ARG A 211 18.32 -8.83 22.83
CA ARG A 211 16.99 -9.31 22.46
C ARG A 211 15.90 -8.65 23.28
N GLN A 212 16.09 -8.48 24.59
CA GLN A 212 15.13 -7.79 25.46
C GLN A 212 14.92 -6.32 25.02
N MET A 213 15.99 -5.62 24.66
CA MET A 213 15.91 -4.24 24.14
C MET A 213 15.18 -4.18 22.80
N THR A 214 15.52 -5.09 21.88
CA THR A 214 14.90 -5.19 20.56
C THR A 214 13.41 -5.55 20.67
N ALA A 215 13.05 -6.48 21.55
CA ALA A 215 11.67 -6.89 21.80
C ALA A 215 10.80 -5.73 22.32
N ARG A 216 11.36 -4.88 23.20
CA ARG A 216 10.66 -3.67 23.67
C ARG A 216 10.42 -2.66 22.56
N ALA A 217 11.41 -2.47 21.67
CA ALA A 217 11.24 -1.63 20.50
C ALA A 217 10.17 -2.21 19.56
N ALA A 218 10.18 -3.53 19.33
CA ALA A 218 9.20 -4.23 18.53
C ALA A 218 7.77 -4.08 19.08
N LEU A 219 7.57 -4.19 20.40
CA LEU A 219 6.28 -3.92 21.05
C LEU A 219 5.77 -2.51 20.77
N THR A 220 6.65 -1.52 20.83
CA THR A 220 6.29 -0.11 20.54
C THR A 220 5.90 0.05 19.08
N LYS A 221 6.66 -0.55 18.16
CA LYS A 221 6.36 -0.55 16.72
C LYS A 221 5.03 -1.22 16.42
N LEU A 222 4.78 -2.39 17.00
CA LEU A 222 3.53 -3.15 16.84
C LEU A 222 2.33 -2.37 17.39
N ALA A 223 2.47 -1.71 18.54
CA ALA A 223 1.42 -0.86 19.10
C ALA A 223 1.05 0.31 18.16
N ILE A 224 2.03 0.88 17.44
CA ILE A 224 1.79 1.93 16.45
C ILE A 224 1.16 1.35 15.18
N VAL A 225 1.71 0.27 14.63
CA VAL A 225 1.29 -0.30 13.34
C VAL A 225 -0.07 -0.98 13.42
N SER A 226 -0.34 -1.70 14.50
CA SER A 226 -1.57 -2.47 14.66
C SER A 226 -2.57 -1.76 15.57
N GLY A 227 -2.10 -1.18 16.68
CA GLY A 227 -2.97 -0.58 17.69
C GLY A 227 -3.65 0.70 17.21
N LEU A 228 -2.93 1.62 16.56
CA LEU A 228 -3.52 2.88 16.08
C LEU A 228 -4.58 2.65 15.00
N PRO A 229 -4.34 1.88 13.92
CA PRO A 229 -5.39 1.56 12.95
C PRO A 229 -6.57 0.80 13.56
N ALA A 230 -6.33 -0.15 14.47
CA ALA A 230 -7.41 -0.86 15.16
C ALA A 230 -8.30 0.08 15.99
N PHE A 231 -7.68 1.01 16.73
CA PHE A 231 -8.40 2.02 17.50
C PHE A 231 -9.21 2.96 16.59
N CYS A 232 -8.60 3.48 15.51
CA CYS A 232 -9.30 4.28 14.52
C CYS A 232 -10.45 3.49 13.86
N GLY A 233 -10.23 2.22 13.56
CA GLY A 233 -11.22 1.30 13.01
C GLY A 233 -12.42 1.11 13.95
N LEU A 234 -12.17 0.89 15.24
CA LEU A 234 -13.21 0.76 16.26
C LEU A 234 -14.04 2.04 16.37
N LEU A 235 -13.38 3.21 16.47
CA LEU A 235 -14.08 4.50 16.46
C LEU A 235 -14.88 4.71 15.17
N GLY A 236 -14.33 4.28 14.03
CA GLY A 236 -14.98 4.29 12.73
C GLY A 236 -16.26 3.46 12.70
N VAL A 237 -16.21 2.24 13.22
CA VAL A 237 -17.38 1.35 13.31
C VAL A 237 -18.45 1.96 14.23
N ILE A 238 -18.05 2.49 15.39
CA ILE A 238 -18.97 3.18 16.31
C ILE A 238 -19.64 4.36 15.60
N LEU A 239 -18.87 5.17 14.87
CA LEU A 239 -19.37 6.31 14.12
C LEU A 239 -20.31 5.88 12.98
N LEU A 240 -19.97 4.83 12.24
CA LEU A 240 -20.83 4.26 11.19
C LEU A 240 -22.16 3.76 11.75
N LEU A 241 -22.13 2.98 12.84
CA LEU A 241 -23.33 2.49 13.50
C LEU A 241 -24.20 3.64 13.99
N PHE A 242 -23.59 4.68 14.57
CA PHE A 242 -24.29 5.89 14.99
C PHE A 242 -24.94 6.61 13.79
N LEU A 243 -24.25 6.76 12.66
CA LEU A 243 -24.79 7.40 11.46
C LEU A 243 -25.89 6.56 10.79
N ALA A 244 -25.76 5.23 10.80
CA ALA A 244 -26.77 4.30 10.29
C ALA A 244 -28.04 4.36 11.17
N ALA A 245 -27.89 4.23 12.48
CA ALA A 245 -28.96 4.44 13.46
C ALA A 245 -29.67 5.77 13.25
N ARG A 246 -28.91 6.87 13.17
CA ARG A 246 -29.46 8.20 12.93
C ARG A 246 -30.19 8.30 11.59
N THR A 247 -29.73 7.60 10.56
CA THR A 247 -30.40 7.56 9.25
C THR A 247 -31.75 6.86 9.33
N VAL A 248 -31.86 5.79 10.11
CA VAL A 248 -33.13 5.08 10.33
C VAL A 248 -34.09 5.92 11.18
N TRP A 249 -33.62 6.51 12.28
CA TRP A 249 -34.47 7.31 13.18
C TRP A 249 -34.82 8.70 12.66
N GLN A 250 -33.93 9.33 11.88
CA GLN A 250 -34.11 10.68 11.34
C GLN A 250 -33.67 10.75 9.87
N PRO A 251 -34.42 10.13 8.93
CA PRO A 251 -34.02 10.03 7.52
C PRO A 251 -33.71 11.39 6.88
N GLN A 252 -34.48 12.42 7.24
CA GLN A 252 -34.31 13.79 6.73
C GLN A 252 -33.01 14.47 7.18
N LYS A 253 -32.38 13.98 8.26
CA LYS A 253 -31.09 14.48 8.79
C LYS A 253 -29.96 13.49 8.54
N SER A 254 -30.18 12.46 7.74
CA SER A 254 -29.13 11.49 7.41
C SER A 254 -27.95 12.21 6.76
N LEU A 255 -26.74 11.79 7.14
CA LEU A 255 -25.49 12.21 6.50
C LEU A 255 -25.05 11.22 5.39
N LEU A 256 -25.64 10.03 5.35
CA LEU A 256 -25.31 8.96 4.41
C LEU A 256 -26.11 9.04 3.11
N THR A 257 -27.31 9.62 3.14
CA THR A 257 -28.09 9.88 1.91
C THR A 257 -27.43 10.99 1.08
N LEU A 258 -27.63 11.04 -0.22
CA LEU A 258 -27.11 12.14 -1.05
C LEU A 258 -28.27 12.74 -1.84
N PRO A 259 -29.04 13.67 -1.23
CA PRO A 259 -30.19 14.28 -1.89
C PRO A 259 -29.75 15.18 -3.05
N GLU A 260 -30.64 15.36 -4.03
CA GLU A 260 -30.41 16.20 -5.21
C GLU A 260 -30.16 17.69 -4.89
N THR A 261 -30.50 18.14 -3.68
CA THR A 261 -30.14 19.48 -3.19
C THR A 261 -28.63 19.67 -3.06
N LEU A 262 -27.85 18.58 -3.10
CA LEU A 262 -26.40 18.60 -3.15
C LEU A 262 -25.86 18.63 -4.60
N ALA A 263 -26.68 18.69 -5.64
CA ALA A 263 -26.16 18.83 -7.00
C ALA A 263 -25.48 20.19 -7.21
N TRP A 264 -24.40 20.21 -7.99
CA TRP A 264 -23.81 21.45 -8.48
C TRP A 264 -24.40 21.80 -9.85
N GLN A 265 -24.64 23.08 -10.07
CA GLN A 265 -24.94 23.61 -11.40
C GLN A 265 -23.63 23.95 -12.10
N VAL A 266 -23.43 23.37 -13.27
CA VAL A 266 -22.17 23.42 -14.01
C VAL A 266 -22.40 24.07 -15.37
N PRO A 267 -21.66 25.14 -15.74
CA PRO A 267 -21.90 25.88 -16.97
C PRO A 267 -21.25 25.25 -18.23
N TRP A 268 -20.34 24.29 -18.06
CA TRP A 268 -19.73 23.54 -19.17
C TRP A 268 -20.41 22.20 -19.47
N ASP A 269 -20.05 21.62 -20.60
CA ASP A 269 -20.52 20.33 -21.08
C ASP A 269 -19.46 19.21 -20.90
N GLY A 270 -19.82 18.00 -21.33
CA GLY A 270 -18.97 16.83 -21.25
C GLY A 270 -17.68 16.92 -22.06
N GLU A 271 -17.61 17.77 -23.09
CA GLU A 271 -16.36 17.99 -23.84
C GLU A 271 -15.29 18.59 -22.94
N THR A 272 -15.68 19.53 -22.07
CA THR A 272 -14.78 20.14 -21.08
C THR A 272 -14.32 19.13 -20.05
N ILE A 273 -15.21 18.24 -19.59
CA ILE A 273 -14.88 17.16 -18.65
C ILE A 273 -13.81 16.24 -19.26
N TRP A 274 -14.05 15.77 -20.48
CA TRP A 274 -13.12 14.88 -21.17
C TRP A 274 -11.79 15.56 -21.49
N GLN A 275 -11.79 16.84 -21.87
CA GLN A 275 -10.56 17.58 -22.08
C GLN A 275 -9.70 17.63 -20.81
N VAL A 276 -10.28 17.95 -19.66
CA VAL A 276 -9.53 18.02 -18.40
C VAL A 276 -9.03 16.65 -17.97
N LEU A 277 -9.88 15.62 -17.99
CA LEU A 277 -9.47 14.28 -17.57
C LEU A 277 -8.47 13.63 -18.53
N ILE A 278 -8.75 13.66 -19.84
CA ILE A 278 -7.90 12.95 -20.80
C ILE A 278 -6.62 13.75 -21.03
N VAL A 279 -6.72 15.01 -21.45
CA VAL A 279 -5.53 15.79 -21.80
C VAL A 279 -4.74 16.18 -20.55
N GLY A 280 -5.43 16.67 -19.52
CA GLY A 280 -4.79 17.18 -18.31
C GLY A 280 -4.28 16.12 -17.35
N PHE A 281 -4.88 14.92 -17.34
CA PHE A 281 -4.58 13.90 -16.34
C PHE A 281 -4.07 12.59 -16.97
N PHE A 282 -4.92 11.83 -17.66
CA PHE A 282 -4.58 10.49 -18.14
C PHE A 282 -3.50 10.49 -19.22
N PHE A 283 -3.71 11.23 -20.31
CA PHE A 283 -2.75 11.31 -21.41
C PHE A 283 -1.46 12.01 -20.99
N ALA A 284 -1.58 13.09 -20.20
CA ALA A 284 -0.42 13.79 -19.66
C ALA A 284 0.47 12.84 -18.84
N GLY A 285 -0.10 12.12 -17.87
CA GLY A 285 0.65 11.20 -17.02
C GLY A 285 1.22 10.00 -17.76
N GLN A 286 0.45 9.41 -18.69
CA GLN A 286 0.84 8.16 -19.35
C GLN A 286 1.78 8.34 -20.55
N PHE A 287 1.70 9.47 -21.25
CA PHE A 287 2.45 9.67 -22.49
C PHE A 287 3.30 10.93 -22.47
N LEU A 288 2.71 12.09 -22.13
CA LEU A 288 3.42 13.37 -22.21
C LEU A 288 4.65 13.39 -21.30
N LEU A 289 4.48 12.97 -20.04
CA LEU A 289 5.56 12.97 -19.05
C LEU A 289 6.67 11.96 -19.39
N PRO A 290 6.39 10.67 -19.66
CA PRO A 290 7.42 9.73 -20.08
C PRO A 290 8.20 10.16 -21.33
N LEU A 291 7.50 10.72 -22.33
CA LEU A 291 8.15 11.26 -23.53
C LEU A 291 9.03 12.47 -23.21
N PHE A 292 8.57 13.35 -22.33
CA PHE A 292 9.35 14.51 -21.88
C PHE A 292 10.64 14.08 -21.17
N PHE A 293 10.56 13.13 -20.23
CA PHE A 293 11.74 12.61 -19.54
C PHE A 293 12.67 11.83 -20.46
N GLY A 294 12.11 11.03 -21.38
CA GLY A 294 12.90 10.33 -22.41
C GLY A 294 13.64 11.29 -23.32
N PHE A 295 13.01 12.40 -23.72
CA PHE A 295 13.66 13.46 -24.50
C PHE A 295 14.81 14.15 -23.74
N LEU A 296 14.67 14.32 -22.43
CA LEU A 296 15.73 14.82 -21.56
C LEU A 296 16.83 13.80 -21.26
N GLY A 297 16.70 12.56 -21.73
CA GLY A 297 17.66 11.48 -21.46
C GLY A 297 17.64 10.99 -20.01
N LEU A 298 16.54 11.18 -19.28
CA LEU A 298 16.40 10.77 -17.88
C LEU A 298 15.91 9.31 -17.82
N ASP A 299 16.83 8.37 -17.58
CA ASP A 299 16.54 6.94 -17.43
C ASP A 299 16.60 6.53 -15.94
N PRO A 300 15.47 6.15 -15.31
CA PRO A 300 15.42 5.78 -13.90
C PRO A 300 16.05 4.40 -13.58
N THR A 301 16.44 3.60 -14.59
CA THR A 301 16.93 2.23 -14.38
C THR A 301 18.22 2.18 -13.56
N GLY A 302 19.09 3.18 -13.70
CA GLY A 302 20.36 3.30 -12.96
C GLY A 302 20.29 4.13 -11.68
N TYR A 303 19.14 4.75 -11.38
CA TYR A 303 19.03 5.70 -10.27
C TYR A 303 19.01 5.01 -8.90
N ASN A 304 19.70 5.62 -7.94
CA ASN A 304 19.58 5.24 -6.54
C ASN A 304 18.18 5.65 -6.00
N VAL A 305 17.85 5.18 -4.79
CA VAL A 305 16.51 5.39 -4.21
C VAL A 305 16.19 6.88 -4.02
N ARG A 306 17.18 7.70 -3.69
CA ARG A 306 17.00 9.14 -3.51
C ARG A 306 16.70 9.85 -4.82
N GLU A 307 17.46 9.54 -5.88
CA GLU A 307 17.23 10.06 -7.23
C GLU A 307 15.85 9.66 -7.74
N LYS A 308 15.44 8.40 -7.51
CA LYS A 308 14.08 7.94 -7.83
C LYS A 308 13.02 8.73 -7.07
N ALA A 309 13.22 9.00 -5.79
CA ALA A 309 12.27 9.78 -4.99
C ALA A 309 12.08 11.20 -5.55
N PHE A 310 13.17 11.90 -5.88
CA PHE A 310 13.10 13.23 -6.48
C PHE A 310 12.50 13.20 -7.89
N LEU A 311 12.80 12.19 -8.70
CA LEU A 311 12.18 12.03 -10.02
C LEU A 311 10.67 11.80 -9.90
N VAL A 312 10.22 10.98 -8.93
CA VAL A 312 8.80 10.77 -8.66
C VAL A 312 8.12 12.06 -8.24
N LEU A 313 8.71 12.83 -7.31
CA LEU A 313 8.19 14.14 -6.91
C LEU A 313 8.12 15.10 -8.11
N ALA A 314 9.18 15.20 -8.90
CA ALA A 314 9.22 16.08 -10.07
C ALA A 314 8.18 15.70 -11.13
N SER A 315 8.04 14.39 -11.39
CA SER A 315 7.01 13.85 -12.28
C SER A 315 5.62 14.24 -11.78
N TYR A 316 5.36 14.09 -10.49
CA TYR A 316 4.07 14.40 -9.90
C TYR A 316 3.75 15.90 -9.94
N LEU A 317 4.70 16.76 -9.58
CA LEU A 317 4.54 18.21 -9.65
C LEU A 317 4.32 18.69 -11.09
N LEU A 318 5.00 18.08 -12.06
CA LEU A 318 4.80 18.39 -13.47
C LEU A 318 3.40 17.96 -13.94
N LEU A 319 2.96 16.75 -13.57
CA LEU A 319 1.60 16.29 -13.85
C LEU A 319 0.56 17.24 -13.25
N ALA A 320 0.74 17.64 -12.00
CA ALA A 320 -0.12 18.59 -11.32
C ALA A 320 -0.15 19.94 -12.04
N ALA A 321 1.02 20.46 -12.45
CA ALA A 321 1.12 21.72 -13.19
C ALA A 321 0.41 21.64 -14.54
N VAL A 322 0.60 20.56 -15.32
CA VAL A 322 -0.09 20.36 -16.60
C VAL A 322 -1.60 20.22 -16.39
N GLY A 323 -2.03 19.36 -15.46
CA GLY A 323 -3.44 19.10 -15.19
C GLY A 323 -4.19 20.33 -14.69
N LEU A 324 -3.61 21.08 -13.76
CA LEU A 324 -4.19 22.33 -13.27
C LEU A 324 -4.20 23.43 -14.33
N SER A 325 -3.19 23.48 -15.20
CA SER A 325 -3.17 24.41 -16.33
C SER A 325 -4.26 24.10 -17.35
N VAL A 326 -4.42 22.82 -17.71
CA VAL A 326 -5.50 22.39 -18.61
C VAL A 326 -6.86 22.67 -17.96
N LEU A 327 -7.04 22.36 -16.67
CA LEU A 327 -8.25 22.68 -15.92
C LEU A 327 -8.56 24.18 -15.99
N TYR A 328 -7.60 25.02 -15.59
CA TYR A 328 -7.76 26.47 -15.56
C TYR A 328 -8.13 27.03 -16.94
N VAL A 329 -7.40 26.66 -17.99
CA VAL A 329 -7.68 27.13 -19.36
C VAL A 329 -9.07 26.67 -19.83
N SER A 330 -9.47 25.44 -19.49
CA SER A 330 -10.77 24.89 -19.90
C SER A 330 -11.94 25.58 -19.20
N ILE A 331 -11.78 25.97 -17.93
CA ILE A 331 -12.86 26.62 -17.15
C ILE A 331 -12.81 28.15 -17.18
N LYS A 332 -11.70 28.76 -17.64
CA LYS A 332 -11.49 30.21 -17.76
C LYS A 332 -12.65 30.96 -18.43
N PRO A 333 -13.29 30.45 -19.52
CA PRO A 333 -14.41 31.15 -20.15
C PRO A 333 -15.66 31.29 -19.27
N TYR A 334 -15.77 30.51 -18.19
CA TYR A 334 -16.95 30.45 -17.33
C TYR A 334 -16.81 31.23 -16.03
N PHE A 335 -15.75 32.04 -15.87
CA PHE A 335 -15.60 32.87 -14.67
C PHE A 335 -16.58 34.06 -14.67
N PRO A 336 -17.07 34.49 -13.48
CA PRO A 336 -16.78 33.92 -12.16
C PRO A 336 -17.55 32.61 -11.90
N LEU A 337 -16.87 31.66 -11.23
CA LEU A 337 -17.50 30.41 -10.79
C LEU A 337 -18.39 30.64 -9.55
N PRO A 338 -19.42 29.81 -9.30
CA PRO A 338 -20.23 29.89 -8.09
C PRO A 338 -19.39 29.75 -6.80
N THR A 339 -19.83 30.37 -5.71
CA THR A 339 -19.05 30.46 -4.45
C THR A 339 -18.73 29.13 -3.77
N ASP A 340 -19.49 28.08 -4.06
CA ASP A 340 -19.30 26.74 -3.49
C ASP A 340 -18.36 25.86 -4.33
N TRP A 341 -17.77 26.41 -5.39
CA TRP A 341 -16.78 25.73 -6.21
C TRP A 341 -15.36 26.00 -5.70
N PHE A 342 -14.54 24.94 -5.63
CA PHE A 342 -13.16 25.02 -5.16
C PHE A 342 -12.99 25.80 -3.84
N ARG A 343 -13.94 25.64 -2.91
CA ARG A 343 -13.91 26.37 -1.63
C ARG A 343 -12.85 25.80 -0.71
N PHE A 344 -11.97 26.68 -0.23
CA PHE A 344 -10.95 26.43 0.79
C PHE A 344 -11.22 27.30 2.00
N GLU A 345 -11.95 26.77 2.99
CA GLU A 345 -12.28 27.53 4.19
C GLU A 345 -11.59 26.93 5.41
N VAL A 346 -10.66 27.69 6.00
CA VAL A 346 -9.89 27.25 7.18
C VAL A 346 -10.73 27.33 8.47
N ARG A 347 -11.81 28.11 8.47
CA ARG A 347 -12.75 28.21 9.58
C ARG A 347 -13.85 27.15 9.47
N GLY A 348 -14.49 26.82 10.59
CA GLY A 348 -15.58 25.85 10.65
C GLY A 348 -15.12 24.40 10.84
N ASN A 349 -15.99 23.46 10.47
CA ASN A 349 -15.87 22.05 10.87
C ASN A 349 -15.15 21.16 9.83
N TRP A 350 -14.38 21.75 8.91
CA TRP A 350 -13.70 20.99 7.85
C TRP A 350 -12.76 19.92 8.40
N PHE A 351 -12.08 20.22 9.51
CA PHE A 351 -11.21 19.27 10.19
C PHE A 351 -12.01 18.07 10.72
N LEU A 352 -13.18 18.30 11.33
CA LEU A 352 -14.04 17.23 11.84
C LEU A 352 -14.62 16.38 10.70
N TRP A 353 -14.92 16.99 9.54
CA TRP A 353 -15.34 16.26 8.35
C TRP A 353 -14.21 15.38 7.79
N GLY A 354 -12.99 15.91 7.69
CA GLY A 354 -11.84 15.14 7.24
C GLY A 354 -11.47 14.01 8.19
N LEU A 355 -11.39 14.30 9.50
CA LEU A 355 -11.11 13.29 10.53
C LEU A 355 -12.22 12.25 10.64
N GLY A 356 -13.49 12.67 10.68
CA GLY A 356 -14.63 11.76 10.74
C GLY A 356 -14.73 10.88 9.49
N GLY A 357 -14.46 11.45 8.32
CA GLY A 357 -14.38 10.68 7.09
C GLY A 357 -13.22 9.69 7.08
N TYR A 358 -12.04 10.04 7.62
CA TYR A 358 -10.91 9.12 7.78
C TYR A 358 -11.27 7.95 8.71
N LEU A 359 -11.89 8.24 9.86
CA LEU A 359 -12.34 7.21 10.79
C LEU A 359 -13.35 6.26 10.13
N ILE A 360 -14.26 6.75 9.29
CA ILE A 360 -15.18 5.91 8.51
C ILE A 360 -14.44 5.11 7.42
N ALA A 361 -13.44 5.72 6.78
CA ALA A 361 -12.68 5.08 5.71
C ALA A 361 -11.90 3.85 6.18
N VAL A 362 -11.28 3.91 7.38
CA VAL A 362 -10.51 2.78 7.93
C VAL A 362 -11.28 1.45 7.90
N PRO A 363 -12.41 1.27 8.60
CA PRO A 363 -13.11 -0.01 8.61
C PRO A 363 -13.75 -0.35 7.26
N VAL A 364 -14.27 0.63 6.52
CA VAL A 364 -14.91 0.36 5.21
C VAL A 364 -13.89 -0.16 4.20
N VAL A 365 -12.76 0.52 4.07
CA VAL A 365 -11.74 0.14 3.10
C VAL A 365 -11.05 -1.15 3.54
N VAL A 366 -10.85 -1.40 4.84
CA VAL A 366 -10.34 -2.70 5.33
C VAL A 366 -11.28 -3.84 4.93
N VAL A 367 -12.59 -3.73 5.19
CA VAL A 367 -13.56 -4.76 4.80
C VAL A 367 -13.58 -4.98 3.29
N VAL A 368 -13.56 -3.90 2.51
CA VAL A 368 -13.51 -4.00 1.04
C VAL A 368 -12.19 -4.63 0.57
N SER A 369 -11.08 -4.35 1.25
CA SER A 369 -9.77 -4.93 0.92
C SER A 369 -9.73 -6.43 1.21
N LEU A 370 -10.34 -6.89 2.31
CA LEU A 370 -10.47 -8.33 2.61
C LEU A 370 -11.32 -9.06 1.56
N ILE A 371 -12.44 -8.46 1.15
CA ILE A 371 -13.27 -9.00 0.06
C ILE A 371 -12.47 -9.04 -1.24
N ASN A 372 -11.72 -7.98 -1.53
CA ASN A 372 -10.90 -7.87 -2.73
C ASN A 372 -9.77 -8.91 -2.75
N GLN A 373 -9.11 -9.19 -1.62
CA GLN A 373 -8.12 -10.26 -1.50
C GLN A 373 -8.72 -11.63 -1.83
N GLN A 374 -9.91 -11.92 -1.30
CA GLN A 374 -10.61 -13.18 -1.59
C GLN A 374 -11.02 -13.31 -3.07
N LEU A 375 -11.33 -12.19 -3.74
CA LEU A 375 -11.69 -12.17 -5.15
C LEU A 375 -10.48 -12.41 -6.07
N TRP A 376 -9.31 -11.87 -5.71
CA TRP A 376 -8.11 -11.92 -6.55
C TRP A 376 -7.07 -12.97 -6.11
N ASN A 377 -7.31 -13.72 -5.04
CA ASN A 377 -6.37 -14.71 -4.48
C ASN A 377 -4.93 -14.16 -4.30
N GLY A 378 -4.80 -12.94 -3.77
CA GLY A 378 -3.49 -12.28 -3.58
C GLY A 378 -2.82 -11.72 -4.85
N GLN A 379 -3.52 -11.74 -6.00
CA GLN A 379 -3.02 -11.23 -7.28
C GLN A 379 -3.55 -9.83 -7.60
N GLY A 380 -2.99 -9.15 -8.61
CA GLY A 380 -3.48 -7.84 -9.05
C GLY A 380 -2.49 -6.69 -8.92
N GLY A 381 -1.26 -6.96 -8.49
CA GLY A 381 -0.19 -5.98 -8.36
C GLY A 381 -0.38 -5.06 -7.16
N SER A 382 0.47 -4.04 -7.03
CA SER A 382 0.34 -2.98 -6.02
C SER A 382 1.11 -1.75 -6.49
N ASN A 383 0.82 -0.60 -5.88
CA ASN A 383 1.47 0.66 -6.23
C ASN A 383 3.01 0.57 -6.11
N PRO A 384 3.79 0.83 -7.16
CA PRO A 384 5.26 0.75 -7.13
C PRO A 384 5.94 1.67 -6.10
N ILE A 385 5.27 2.75 -5.68
CA ILE A 385 5.79 3.65 -4.63
C ILE A 385 5.90 2.90 -3.30
N LEU A 386 4.99 1.96 -3.03
CA LEU A 386 4.98 1.11 -1.84
C LEU A 386 6.27 0.30 -1.71
N SER A 387 6.66 -0.38 -2.79
CA SER A 387 7.87 -1.21 -2.81
C SER A 387 9.15 -0.39 -2.76
N LEU A 388 9.17 0.77 -3.44
CA LEU A 388 10.31 1.71 -3.38
C LEU A 388 10.47 2.33 -1.99
N ALA A 389 9.38 2.69 -1.32
CA ALA A 389 9.41 3.23 0.03
C ALA A 389 9.87 2.19 1.06
N LEU A 390 9.44 0.93 0.92
CA LEU A 390 9.90 -0.18 1.77
C LEU A 390 11.39 -0.48 1.60
N GLN A 391 11.90 -0.37 0.38
CA GLN A 391 13.34 -0.55 0.09
C GLN A 391 14.18 0.67 0.51
N ALA A 392 13.55 1.82 0.80
CA ALA A 392 14.24 3.06 1.12
C ALA A 392 14.78 3.08 2.56
N GLN A 393 16.03 2.65 2.74
CA GLN A 393 16.78 2.92 3.99
C GLN A 393 17.25 4.38 4.11
N ASP A 394 17.05 5.21 3.08
CA ASP A 394 17.41 6.63 3.05
C ASP A 394 16.28 7.53 3.58
N TRP A 395 16.54 8.26 4.67
CA TRP A 395 15.61 9.20 5.31
C TRP A 395 15.17 10.36 4.40
N VAL A 396 16.04 10.83 3.50
CA VAL A 396 15.70 11.92 2.56
C VAL A 396 14.74 11.40 1.50
N ALA A 397 15.06 10.24 0.91
CA ALA A 397 14.20 9.62 -0.10
C ALA A 397 12.80 9.34 0.46
N LEU A 398 12.75 8.82 1.69
CA LEU A 398 11.51 8.59 2.40
C LEU A 398 10.72 9.88 2.65
N GLY A 399 11.37 10.93 3.16
CA GLY A 399 10.71 12.22 3.39
C GLY A 399 10.08 12.79 2.12
N VAL A 400 10.76 12.62 0.98
CA VAL A 400 10.25 13.00 -0.35
C VAL A 400 9.06 12.14 -0.77
N PHE A 401 9.10 10.81 -0.57
CA PHE A 401 7.95 9.94 -0.86
C PHE A 401 6.74 10.28 0.00
N ILE A 402 6.92 10.49 1.31
CA ILE A 402 5.86 10.89 2.23
C ILE A 402 5.27 12.23 1.81
N PHE A 403 6.11 13.24 1.53
CA PHE A 403 5.60 14.53 1.08
C PHE A 403 4.81 14.41 -0.24
N THR A 404 5.32 13.63 -1.19
CA THR A 404 4.67 13.44 -2.49
C THR A 404 3.31 12.79 -2.32
N ALA A 405 3.23 11.66 -1.63
CA ALA A 405 2.02 10.87 -1.50
C ALA A 405 1.03 11.40 -0.46
N SER A 406 1.49 12.06 0.62
CA SER A 406 0.62 12.55 1.69
C SER A 406 0.22 14.02 1.56
N VAL A 407 0.88 14.79 0.69
CA VAL A 407 0.59 16.23 0.54
C VAL A 407 0.38 16.61 -0.92
N ALA A 408 1.41 16.47 -1.75
CA ALA A 408 1.33 16.91 -3.14
C ALA A 408 0.21 16.20 -3.90
N ALA A 409 0.09 14.88 -3.68
CA ALA A 409 -0.92 14.07 -4.34
C ALA A 409 -2.36 14.36 -3.91
N PRO A 410 -2.70 14.31 -2.61
CA PRO A 410 -4.02 14.70 -2.13
C PRO A 410 -4.46 16.08 -2.59
N VAL A 411 -3.58 17.08 -2.57
CA VAL A 411 -3.95 18.44 -3.01
C VAL A 411 -4.33 18.47 -4.49
N PHE A 412 -3.51 17.90 -5.37
CA PHE A 412 -3.78 17.89 -6.80
C PHE A 412 -5.01 17.05 -7.15
N GLU A 413 -5.06 15.82 -6.66
CA GLU A 413 -6.11 14.87 -6.98
C GLU A 413 -7.47 15.36 -6.46
N GLU A 414 -7.55 15.88 -5.24
CA GLU A 414 -8.83 16.39 -4.73
C GLU A 414 -9.34 17.60 -5.52
N ILE A 415 -8.46 18.46 -6.04
CA ILE A 415 -8.88 19.55 -6.93
C ILE A 415 -9.48 18.99 -8.23
N ILE A 416 -8.85 17.99 -8.85
CA ILE A 416 -9.34 17.39 -10.11
C ILE A 416 -10.60 16.56 -9.89
N PHE A 417 -10.60 15.65 -8.92
CA PHE A 417 -11.68 14.69 -8.74
C PHE A 417 -12.86 15.26 -7.95
N ARG A 418 -12.61 16.01 -6.87
CA ARG A 418 -13.67 16.53 -5.98
C ARG A 418 -14.02 17.95 -6.38
N GLY A 419 -13.03 18.79 -6.66
CA GLY A 419 -13.24 20.18 -7.08
C GLY A 419 -13.87 20.32 -8.47
N PHE A 420 -13.52 19.44 -9.40
CA PHE A 420 -13.97 19.52 -10.79
C PHE A 420 -14.85 18.36 -11.25
N LEU A 421 -14.37 17.11 -11.23
CA LEU A 421 -15.07 15.98 -11.86
C LEU A 421 -16.42 15.69 -11.19
N LEU A 422 -16.44 15.52 -9.87
CA LEU A 422 -17.66 15.21 -9.12
C LEU A 422 -18.77 16.26 -9.35
N PRO A 423 -18.54 17.58 -9.15
CA PRO A 423 -19.49 18.61 -9.52
C PRO A 423 -19.93 18.54 -10.98
N SER A 424 -18.99 18.31 -11.91
CA SER A 424 -19.30 18.23 -13.34
C SER A 424 -20.23 17.06 -13.67
N LEU A 425 -20.08 15.93 -12.98
CA LEU A 425 -20.93 14.75 -13.17
C LEU A 425 -22.36 14.96 -12.66
N THR A 426 -22.60 15.85 -11.68
CA THR A 426 -23.97 16.13 -11.21
C THR A 426 -24.84 16.84 -12.25
N ARG A 427 -24.25 17.29 -13.36
CA ARG A 427 -25.00 17.77 -14.53
C ARG A 427 -25.74 16.63 -15.26
N TYR A 428 -25.23 15.41 -15.17
CA TYR A 428 -25.68 14.26 -15.95
C TYR A 428 -26.21 13.10 -15.09
N LEU A 429 -25.81 13.05 -13.82
CA LEU A 429 -26.09 11.97 -12.90
C LEU A 429 -26.67 12.51 -11.58
N PRO A 430 -27.54 11.74 -10.90
CA PRO A 430 -27.89 12.05 -9.52
C PRO A 430 -26.64 12.03 -8.63
N VAL A 431 -26.65 12.79 -7.52
CA VAL A 431 -25.45 13.05 -6.71
C VAL A 431 -24.74 11.75 -6.26
N TRP A 432 -25.50 10.74 -5.85
CA TRP A 432 -24.92 9.45 -5.42
C TRP A 432 -24.20 8.73 -6.57
N ALA A 433 -24.73 8.79 -7.78
CA ALA A 433 -24.12 8.17 -8.95
C ALA A 433 -22.90 8.98 -9.42
N ALA A 434 -22.96 10.31 -9.34
CA ALA A 434 -21.80 11.17 -9.60
C ALA A 434 -20.64 10.85 -8.63
N VAL A 435 -20.93 10.65 -7.34
CA VAL A 435 -19.95 10.19 -6.35
C VAL A 435 -19.37 8.83 -6.75
N ALA A 436 -20.22 7.83 -7.02
CA ALA A 436 -19.78 6.48 -7.39
C ALA A 436 -18.92 6.48 -8.66
N THR A 437 -19.34 7.18 -9.71
CA THR A 437 -18.58 7.28 -10.96
C THR A 437 -17.26 8.02 -10.77
N SER A 438 -17.25 9.15 -10.05
CA SER A 438 -15.98 9.86 -9.77
C SER A 438 -15.00 9.01 -8.96
N ALA A 439 -15.50 8.21 -8.02
CA ALA A 439 -14.71 7.30 -7.20
C ALA A 439 -14.10 6.16 -8.02
N LEU A 440 -14.86 5.58 -8.96
CA LEU A 440 -14.36 4.55 -9.85
C LEU A 440 -13.28 5.11 -10.80
N VAL A 441 -13.49 6.30 -11.38
CA VAL A 441 -12.50 6.95 -12.25
C VAL A 441 -11.22 7.31 -11.47
N PHE A 442 -11.36 7.72 -10.21
CA PHE A 442 -10.24 7.93 -9.29
C PHE A 442 -9.45 6.63 -9.04
N ALA A 443 -10.15 5.53 -8.80
CA ALA A 443 -9.52 4.24 -8.54
C ALA A 443 -8.78 3.69 -9.78
N THR A 444 -9.38 3.78 -10.97
CA THR A 444 -8.74 3.29 -12.21
C THR A 444 -7.52 4.12 -12.62
N ALA A 445 -7.42 5.38 -12.17
CA ALA A 445 -6.23 6.20 -12.38
C ALA A 445 -4.95 5.65 -11.71
N HIS A 446 -5.10 4.74 -10.74
CA HIS A 446 -3.97 4.11 -10.05
C HIS A 446 -3.39 2.91 -10.82
N LEU A 447 -4.04 2.46 -11.89
CA LEU A 447 -3.54 1.42 -12.80
C LEU A 447 -3.19 0.08 -12.14
N SER A 448 -3.71 -0.19 -10.94
CA SER A 448 -3.55 -1.44 -10.19
C SER A 448 -4.91 -2.07 -9.94
N LEU A 449 -5.16 -3.23 -10.55
CA LEU A 449 -6.43 -3.94 -10.45
C LEU A 449 -6.79 -4.31 -9.00
N SER A 450 -5.82 -4.75 -8.20
CA SER A 450 -6.01 -5.06 -6.78
C SER A 450 -6.43 -3.85 -5.95
N GLU A 451 -6.14 -2.62 -6.41
CA GLU A 451 -6.47 -1.39 -5.69
C GLU A 451 -7.81 -0.79 -6.13
N VAL A 452 -8.41 -1.26 -7.23
CA VAL A 452 -9.63 -0.66 -7.79
C VAL A 452 -10.79 -0.67 -6.79
N LEU A 453 -11.10 -1.81 -6.15
CA LEU A 453 -12.21 -1.87 -5.20
C LEU A 453 -11.93 -1.06 -3.92
N PRO A 454 -10.78 -1.23 -3.23
CA PRO A 454 -10.46 -0.42 -2.04
C PRO A 454 -10.45 1.09 -2.33
N LEU A 455 -9.84 1.52 -3.43
CA LEU A 455 -9.77 2.94 -3.80
C LEU A 455 -11.10 3.50 -4.29
N THR A 456 -11.98 2.67 -4.86
CA THR A 456 -13.36 3.09 -5.16
C THR A 456 -14.12 3.35 -3.86
N ALA A 457 -13.94 2.52 -2.83
CA ALA A 457 -14.57 2.74 -1.53
C ALA A 457 -14.05 4.02 -0.86
N LEU A 458 -12.72 4.21 -0.80
CA LEU A 458 -12.10 5.45 -0.32
C LEU A 458 -12.58 6.66 -1.12
N GLY A 459 -12.62 6.52 -2.44
CA GLY A 459 -13.00 7.59 -3.35
C GLY A 459 -14.45 8.04 -3.17
N GLY A 460 -15.34 7.09 -2.85
CA GLY A 460 -16.73 7.37 -2.51
C GLY A 460 -16.87 8.15 -1.21
N ILE A 461 -16.11 7.78 -0.17
CA ILE A 461 -16.10 8.48 1.12
C ILE A 461 -15.57 9.92 0.94
N LEU A 462 -14.48 10.10 0.20
CA LEU A 462 -13.97 11.43 -0.16
C LEU A 462 -15.04 12.26 -0.89
N GLY A 463 -15.76 11.65 -1.83
CA GLY A 463 -16.87 12.29 -2.54
C GLY A 463 -18.03 12.70 -1.63
N VAL A 464 -18.44 11.84 -0.70
CA VAL A 464 -19.47 12.14 0.31
C VAL A 464 -19.04 13.28 1.22
N VAL A 465 -17.81 13.23 1.74
CA VAL A 465 -17.23 14.25 2.62
C VAL A 465 -17.20 15.60 1.90
N TYR A 466 -16.76 15.65 0.65
CA TYR A 466 -16.76 16.89 -0.13
C TYR A 466 -18.19 17.38 -0.43
N ALA A 467 -19.10 16.50 -0.87
CA ALA A 467 -20.46 16.88 -1.19
C ALA A 467 -21.22 17.49 0.00
N ARG A 468 -20.94 17.01 1.21
CA ARG A 468 -21.54 17.49 2.46
C ARG A 468 -20.83 18.70 3.04
N SER A 469 -19.51 18.72 3.06
CA SER A 469 -18.73 19.80 3.67
C SER A 469 -18.60 21.03 2.79
N ARG A 470 -18.72 20.88 1.46
CA ARG A 470 -18.43 21.90 0.45
C ARG A 470 -17.06 22.55 0.64
N ASN A 471 -16.09 21.79 1.15
CA ASN A 471 -14.77 22.32 1.45
C ASN A 471 -13.71 21.29 1.06
N LEU A 472 -12.83 21.66 0.12
CA LEU A 472 -11.77 20.79 -0.36
C LEU A 472 -10.77 20.42 0.74
N LEU A 473 -10.57 21.30 1.74
CA LEU A 473 -9.67 21.00 2.85
C LEU A 473 -10.10 19.75 3.63
N ALA A 474 -11.40 19.46 3.71
CA ALA A 474 -11.89 18.28 4.40
C ALA A 474 -11.51 16.99 3.67
N SER A 475 -11.68 16.94 2.35
CA SER A 475 -11.35 15.75 1.55
C SER A 475 -9.83 15.62 1.34
N ILE A 476 -9.10 16.72 1.19
CA ILE A 476 -7.62 16.75 1.20
C ILE A 476 -7.10 16.18 2.52
N LEU A 477 -7.63 16.60 3.66
CA LEU A 477 -7.19 16.10 4.97
C LEU A 477 -7.44 14.59 5.10
N LEU A 478 -8.63 14.12 4.72
CA LEU A 478 -8.96 12.70 4.73
C LEU A 478 -7.98 11.90 3.88
N HIS A 479 -7.80 12.31 2.62
CA HIS A 479 -6.91 11.66 1.68
C HIS A 479 -5.45 11.67 2.18
N SER A 480 -5.01 12.80 2.74
CA SER A 480 -3.68 12.93 3.35
C SER A 480 -3.50 11.98 4.54
N PHE A 481 -4.50 11.84 5.40
CA PHE A 481 -4.47 10.87 6.52
C PHE A 481 -4.46 9.43 6.04
N TRP A 482 -5.25 9.10 5.01
CA TRP A 482 -5.23 7.77 4.40
C TRP A 482 -3.81 7.42 3.91
N ASN A 483 -3.23 8.27 3.05
CA ASN A 483 -1.91 8.01 2.47
C ASN A 483 -0.81 8.02 3.54
N SER A 484 -0.89 8.92 4.53
CA SER A 484 0.06 8.97 5.65
C SER A 484 -0.02 7.74 6.54
N GLY A 485 -1.23 7.24 6.83
CA GLY A 485 -1.43 6.03 7.63
C GLY A 485 -0.80 4.82 6.95
N THR A 486 -1.05 4.63 5.65
CA THR A 486 -0.41 3.56 4.87
C THR A 486 1.11 3.68 4.91
N LEU A 487 1.67 4.85 4.63
CA LEU A 487 3.13 5.04 4.61
C LEU A 487 3.80 4.93 5.98
N LEU A 488 3.13 5.40 7.05
CA LEU A 488 3.62 5.26 8.42
C LEU A 488 3.78 3.79 8.78
N THR A 489 2.82 2.94 8.43
CA THR A 489 2.92 1.50 8.63
C THR A 489 4.16 0.95 7.94
N LEU A 490 4.40 1.27 6.68
CA LEU A 490 5.61 0.81 5.96
C LEU A 490 6.91 1.29 6.62
N PHE A 491 6.92 2.55 7.05
CA PHE A 491 8.10 3.13 7.64
C PHE A 491 8.47 2.46 8.97
N VAL A 492 7.46 2.15 9.77
CA VAL A 492 7.64 1.45 11.06
C VAL A 492 7.95 -0.04 10.85
N LEU A 493 7.47 -0.66 9.76
CA LEU A 493 7.73 -2.06 9.43
C LEU A 493 9.08 -2.32 8.76
N GLY A 494 9.51 -1.44 7.85
CA GLY A 494 10.74 -1.60 7.08
C GLY A 494 12.02 -1.26 7.85
N ARG A 495 11.93 -0.99 9.16
CA ARG A 495 13.04 -0.56 10.03
C ARG A 495 12.87 -1.08 11.43
#